data_AF-A0A7X4E129-F1
#
_entry.id   AF-A0A7X4E129-F1
#
_cell.length_a   1.000
_cell.length_b   1.000
_cell.length_c   1.000
_cell.angle_alpha   90.00
_cell.angle_beta   90.00
_cell.angle_gamma   90.00
#
_symmetry.space_group_name_H-M   'P 1'
#
loop_
_entity.id
_entity.type
_entity.pdbx_description
1 polymer ?
#
loop_
_entity_poly.entity_id
_entity_poly.type
_entity_poly.pdbx_seq_one_letter_code
_entity_poly.pdbx_strand_id
1 'polypeptide(L)'
;MRLRIHRGTKEVGGTCIEVEAEGGRLALDVGLPLDAPGEAQERLLPEVPGFREPDPSLLGVVISHGHMDHYGLAAHIRPAIPVWIGEVAHRILTAARAWVPNDYAFRDPHFPADRRPFEMSHG
;
A
#
# COMPACT_ATOMS: atom_id res chain seq x y z
N MET A 1 0.81 16.61 -13.14
CA MET A 1 0.85 15.21 -12.67
C MET A 1 2.29 14.72 -12.73
N ARG A 2 2.74 13.98 -11.72
CA ARG A 2 4.07 13.34 -11.67
C ARG A 2 3.92 11.89 -11.21
N LEU A 3 4.76 11.01 -11.75
CA LEU A 3 4.84 9.60 -11.40
C LEU A 3 6.26 9.27 -10.96
N ARG A 4 6.39 8.53 -9.86
CA ARG A 4 7.67 8.00 -9.39
C ARG A 4 7.52 6.51 -9.09
N ILE A 5 8.27 5.69 -9.81
CA ILE A 5 8.33 4.26 -9.56
C ILE A 5 9.43 4.01 -8.53
N HIS A 6 9.05 3.56 -7.34
CA HIS A 6 10.02 3.20 -6.31
C HIS A 6 10.53 1.77 -6.50
N ARG A 7 9.64 0.88 -6.97
CA ARG A 7 9.90 -0.56 -7.15
C ARG A 7 8.98 -1.21 -8.17
N GLY A 8 9.33 -2.43 -8.58
CA GLY A 8 8.59 -3.26 -9.54
C GLY A 8 9.07 -3.12 -10.99
N THR A 9 10.29 -2.60 -11.20
CA THR A 9 10.88 -2.44 -12.56
C THR A 9 12.14 -3.27 -12.78
N LYS A 10 12.77 -3.76 -11.71
CA LYS A 10 14.03 -4.50 -11.73
C LYS A 10 13.95 -5.80 -10.92
N GLU A 11 12.76 -6.13 -10.43
CA GLU A 11 12.44 -7.21 -9.53
C GLU A 11 11.00 -7.67 -9.80
N VAL A 12 10.67 -8.92 -9.46
CA VAL A 12 9.29 -9.41 -9.54
C VAL A 12 8.60 -9.14 -8.22
N GLY A 13 7.44 -8.49 -8.30
CA GLY A 13 6.70 -8.08 -7.12
C GLY A 13 7.30 -6.84 -6.47
N GLY A 14 6.90 -6.55 -5.22
CA GLY A 14 7.44 -5.41 -4.49
C GLY A 14 6.88 -4.05 -4.92
N THR A 15 5.79 -4.05 -5.70
CA THR A 15 5.27 -2.87 -6.40
C THR A 15 5.02 -1.71 -5.43
N CYS A 16 5.54 -0.53 -5.79
CA CYS A 16 5.26 0.72 -5.10
C CYS A 16 5.48 1.89 -6.06
N ILE A 17 4.41 2.61 -6.38
CA ILE A 17 4.42 3.73 -7.32
C ILE A 17 3.77 4.94 -6.63
N GLU A 18 4.46 6.07 -6.60
CA GLU A 18 3.91 7.33 -6.11
C GLU A 18 3.32 8.12 -7.30
N VAL A 19 2.08 8.58 -7.14
CA VAL A 19 1.38 9.44 -8.09
C VAL A 19 1.10 10.78 -7.40
N GLU A 20 1.51 11.88 -8.03
CA GLU A 20 1.23 13.23 -7.54
C GLU A 20 0.43 14.06 -8.55
N ALA A 21 -0.60 14.72 -8.05
CA ALA A 21 -1.36 15.74 -8.76
C ALA A 21 -1.87 16.79 -7.76
N GLU A 22 -1.87 18.06 -8.17
CA GLU A 22 -2.50 19.15 -7.40
C GLU A 22 -2.04 19.27 -5.93
N GLY A 23 -0.77 18.92 -5.65
CA GLY A 23 -0.18 18.94 -4.31
C GLY A 23 -0.50 17.73 -3.43
N GLY A 24 -1.41 16.84 -3.88
CA GLY A 24 -1.72 15.57 -3.24
C GLY A 24 -0.95 14.41 -3.87
N ARG A 25 -0.59 13.43 -3.05
CA ARG A 25 0.06 12.18 -3.45
C ARG A 25 -0.71 10.97 -2.98
N LEU A 26 -0.69 9.92 -3.78
CA LEU A 26 -1.07 8.58 -3.36
C LEU A 26 0.03 7.60 -3.70
N ALA A 27 0.12 6.52 -2.93
CA ALA A 27 0.93 5.36 -3.31
C ALA A 27 0.02 4.27 -3.89
N LEU A 28 0.42 3.70 -5.01
CA LEU A 28 -0.15 2.49 -5.57
C LEU A 28 0.71 1.32 -5.08
N ASP A 29 0.07 0.43 -4.32
CA ASP A 29 0.66 -0.72 -3.66
C ASP A 29 1.80 -0.38 -2.68
N VAL A 30 2.11 -1.36 -1.83
CA VAL A 30 3.22 -1.34 -0.87
C VAL A 30 3.71 -2.79 -0.75
N GLY A 31 4.17 -3.30 -1.89
CA GLY A 31 4.50 -4.70 -2.09
C GLY A 31 5.80 -5.14 -1.45
N LEU A 32 5.85 -6.42 -1.08
CA LEU A 32 7.08 -7.15 -0.74
C LEU A 32 7.63 -7.85 -2.00
N PRO A 33 8.89 -7.62 -2.40
CA PRO A 33 9.50 -8.37 -3.51
C PRO A 33 9.44 -9.89 -3.29
N LEU A 34 9.27 -10.68 -4.35
CA LEU A 34 9.15 -12.15 -4.22
C LEU A 34 10.44 -12.82 -3.74
N ASP A 35 11.59 -12.19 -4.01
CA ASP A 35 12.92 -12.63 -3.59
C ASP A 35 13.36 -11.98 -2.26
N ALA A 36 12.44 -11.30 -1.56
CA ALA A 36 12.76 -10.67 -0.29
C ALA A 36 13.21 -11.70 0.74
N PRO A 37 14.29 -11.42 1.51
CA PRO A 37 14.68 -12.26 2.63
C PRO A 37 13.56 -12.32 3.68
N GLY A 38 13.49 -13.43 4.42
CA GLY A 38 12.49 -13.61 5.48
C GLY A 38 12.67 -12.69 6.70
N GLU A 39 13.86 -12.10 6.86
CA GLU A 39 14.20 -11.22 7.98
C GLU A 39 14.32 -9.75 7.52
N ALA A 40 14.04 -8.82 8.45
CA ALA A 40 14.24 -7.38 8.27
C ALA A 40 13.52 -6.76 7.06
N GLN A 41 12.33 -7.27 6.73
CA GLN A 41 11.52 -6.82 5.58
C GLN A 41 11.15 -5.33 5.68
N GLU A 42 11.09 -4.75 6.87
CA GLU A 42 10.86 -3.32 7.09
C GLU A 42 11.91 -2.43 6.42
N ARG A 43 13.13 -2.94 6.21
CA ARG A 43 14.21 -2.24 5.49
C ARG A 43 13.92 -2.12 4.00
N LEU A 44 13.05 -2.99 3.49
CA LEU A 44 12.55 -2.93 2.13
C LEU A 44 11.40 -1.93 2.02
N LEU A 45 10.97 -1.20 3.05
CA LEU A 45 9.95 -0.18 2.84
C LEU A 45 10.52 1.00 2.02
N PRO A 46 9.89 1.42 0.90
CA PRO A 46 10.39 2.53 0.09
C PRO A 46 10.40 3.87 0.84
N GLU A 47 11.31 4.76 0.44
CA GLU A 47 11.36 6.14 0.92
C GLU A 47 10.25 7.00 0.27
N VAL A 48 9.01 6.75 0.69
CA VAL A 48 7.83 7.59 0.37
C VAL A 48 7.53 8.48 1.58
N PRO A 49 7.62 9.82 1.45
CA PRO A 49 7.25 10.72 2.53
C PRO A 49 5.79 10.51 2.94
N GLY A 50 5.56 10.29 4.24
CA GLY A 50 4.26 9.88 4.80
C GLY A 50 4.24 8.46 5.35
N PHE A 51 5.08 7.54 4.83
CA PHE A 51 5.10 6.12 5.25
C PHE A 51 5.68 5.91 6.64
N ARG A 52 6.78 6.60 6.98
CA ARG A 52 7.45 6.50 8.29
C ARG A 52 7.11 7.66 9.21
N GLU A 53 7.13 8.87 8.66
CA GLU A 53 6.80 10.11 9.37
C GLU A 53 5.55 10.76 8.78
N PRO A 54 4.80 11.57 9.55
CA PRO A 54 3.68 12.34 9.02
C PRO A 54 4.07 13.24 7.85
N ASP A 55 3.30 13.14 6.77
CA ASP A 55 3.36 14.06 5.65
C ASP A 55 1.91 14.36 5.18
N PRO A 56 1.44 15.61 5.29
CA PRO A 56 0.07 16.01 4.92
C PRO A 56 -0.15 16.10 3.41
N SER A 57 0.80 15.70 2.59
CA SER A 57 0.60 15.57 1.14
C SER A 57 0.37 14.13 0.71
N LEU A 58 0.62 13.13 1.57
CA LEU A 58 0.25 11.74 1.29
C LEU A 58 -1.21 11.48 1.73
N LEU A 59 -2.10 11.38 0.75
CA LEU A 59 -3.54 11.11 0.93
C LEU A 59 -3.82 9.67 1.35
N GLY A 60 -2.97 8.73 0.92
CA GLY A 60 -2.98 7.35 1.39
C GLY A 60 -2.47 6.36 0.35
N VAL A 61 -2.84 5.09 0.54
CA VAL A 61 -2.38 3.97 -0.29
C VAL A 61 -3.57 3.29 -0.96
N VAL A 62 -3.44 2.96 -2.25
CA VAL A 62 -4.39 2.11 -2.97
C VAL A 62 -3.74 0.76 -3.21
N ILE A 63 -4.33 -0.31 -2.67
CA ILE A 63 -3.91 -1.69 -2.90
C ILE A 63 -4.73 -2.26 -4.05
N SER A 64 -4.04 -2.68 -5.11
CA SER A 64 -4.66 -3.21 -6.32
C SER A 64 -5.38 -4.54 -6.07
N HIS A 65 -4.73 -5.48 -5.39
CA HIS A 65 -5.29 -6.80 -5.05
C HIS A 65 -4.53 -7.50 -3.92
N GLY A 66 -5.02 -8.67 -3.50
CA GLY A 66 -4.60 -9.35 -2.28
C GLY A 66 -3.38 -10.29 -2.38
N HIS A 67 -2.44 -10.07 -3.31
CA HIS A 67 -1.17 -10.80 -3.29
C HIS A 67 -0.10 -10.03 -2.51
N MET A 68 0.77 -10.78 -1.82
CA MET A 68 1.76 -10.20 -0.89
C MET A 68 2.77 -9.28 -1.58
N ASP A 69 2.98 -9.45 -2.87
CA ASP A 69 3.81 -8.58 -3.68
C ASP A 69 3.17 -7.22 -4.01
N HIS A 70 1.96 -6.97 -3.52
CA HIS A 70 1.23 -5.70 -3.62
C HIS A 70 0.92 -5.06 -2.27
N TYR A 71 0.83 -5.83 -1.18
CA TYR A 71 0.57 -5.28 0.16
C TYR A 71 1.60 -5.66 1.23
N GLY A 72 2.55 -6.54 0.93
CA GLY A 72 3.36 -7.24 1.92
C GLY A 72 4.26 -6.38 2.80
N LEU A 73 4.40 -5.08 2.53
CA LEU A 73 5.08 -4.15 3.43
C LEU A 73 4.13 -3.19 4.15
N ALA A 74 2.82 -3.35 3.98
CA ALA A 74 1.81 -2.52 4.63
C ALA A 74 1.84 -2.60 6.16
N ALA A 75 2.36 -3.70 6.73
CA ALA A 75 2.57 -3.79 8.18
C ALA A 75 3.63 -2.79 8.70
N HIS A 76 4.45 -2.20 7.81
CA HIS A 76 5.55 -1.31 8.15
C HIS A 76 5.27 0.17 7.89
N ILE A 77 4.13 0.51 7.27
CA ILE A 77 3.72 1.91 7.13
C ILE A 77 2.98 2.38 8.39
N ARG A 78 2.94 3.70 8.63
CA ARG A 78 2.19 4.27 9.76
C ARG A 78 0.73 3.79 9.74
N PRO A 79 0.18 3.30 10.87
CA PRO A 79 -1.19 2.79 10.91
C PRO A 79 -2.30 3.83 10.67
N ALA A 80 -1.96 5.12 10.69
CA ALA A 80 -2.89 6.23 10.45
C ALA A 80 -3.07 6.54 8.96
N ILE A 81 -2.34 5.88 8.06
CA ILE A 81 -2.46 6.11 6.62
C ILE A 81 -3.72 5.39 6.12
N PRO A 82 -4.68 6.10 5.51
CA PRO A 82 -5.86 5.45 4.95
C PRO A 82 -5.50 4.54 3.78
N VAL A 83 -6.20 3.40 3.69
CA VAL A 83 -5.93 2.38 2.66
C VAL A 83 -7.19 2.10 1.85
N TRP A 84 -7.13 2.27 0.54
CA TRP A 84 -8.19 1.87 -0.38
C TRP A 84 -7.87 0.50 -0.97
N ILE A 85 -8.82 -0.42 -0.89
CA ILE A 85 -8.70 -1.78 -1.42
C ILE A 85 -10.08 -2.29 -1.81
N GLY A 86 -10.19 -3.20 -2.77
CA GLY A 86 -11.47 -3.86 -3.05
C GLY A 86 -11.98 -4.65 -1.83
N GLU A 87 -13.28 -4.53 -1.51
CA GLU A 87 -13.89 -5.18 -0.34
C GLU A 87 -13.67 -6.71 -0.34
N VAL A 88 -13.79 -7.34 -1.51
CA VAL A 88 -13.57 -8.80 -1.65
C VAL A 88 -12.11 -9.17 -1.36
N ALA A 89 -11.15 -8.41 -1.89
CA ALA A 89 -9.73 -8.63 -1.61
C ALA A 89 -9.46 -8.47 -0.11
N HIS A 90 -9.97 -7.41 0.51
CA HIS A 90 -9.85 -7.19 1.96
C HIS A 90 -10.43 -8.34 2.80
N ARG A 91 -11.58 -8.89 2.40
CA ARG A 91 -12.20 -10.03 3.10
C ARG A 91 -11.37 -11.32 3.00
N ILE A 92 -10.82 -11.61 1.82
CA ILE A 92 -9.92 -12.77 1.62
C ILE A 92 -8.69 -12.64 2.52
N LEU A 93 -8.09 -11.45 2.47
CA LEU A 93 -6.95 -11.09 3.29
C LEU A 93 -7.24 -11.28 4.79
N THR A 94 -8.34 -10.68 5.27
CA THR A 94 -8.78 -10.81 6.67
C THR A 94 -8.99 -12.26 7.09
N ALA A 95 -9.60 -13.08 6.23
CA ALA A 95 -9.81 -14.50 6.51
C ALA A 95 -8.50 -15.30 6.56
N ALA A 96 -7.51 -14.93 5.75
CA ALA A 96 -6.21 -15.59 5.68
C ALA A 96 -5.25 -15.17 6.81
N ARG A 97 -5.50 -14.06 7.52
CA ARG A 97 -4.55 -13.43 8.45
C ARG A 97 -3.93 -14.39 9.47
N ALA A 98 -4.71 -15.36 9.97
CA ALA A 98 -4.24 -16.30 10.98
C ALA A 98 -3.19 -17.30 10.47
N TRP A 99 -3.00 -17.36 9.14
CA TRP A 99 -2.21 -18.38 8.46
C TRP A 99 -1.09 -17.81 7.58
N VAL A 100 -1.01 -16.48 7.46
CA VAL A 100 0.00 -15.81 6.64
C VAL A 100 1.02 -15.11 7.54
N PRO A 101 2.33 -15.16 7.21
CA PRO A 101 3.42 -14.71 8.09
C PRO A 101 3.57 -13.19 8.19
N ASN A 102 2.48 -12.43 8.06
CA ASN A 102 2.54 -10.98 8.01
C ASN A 102 1.30 -10.38 8.70
N ASP A 103 1.50 -9.63 9.78
CA ASP A 103 0.43 -8.97 10.55
C ASP A 103 0.04 -7.65 9.89
N TYR A 104 -0.37 -7.70 8.62
CA TYR A 104 -0.95 -6.54 7.98
C TYR A 104 -2.38 -6.37 8.53
N ALA A 105 -2.59 -5.24 9.21
CA ALA A 105 -3.89 -4.82 9.67
C ALA A 105 -4.14 -3.42 9.14
N PHE A 106 -4.88 -3.32 8.03
CA PHE A 106 -5.37 -2.02 7.54
C PHE A 106 -6.34 -1.47 8.58
N ARG A 107 -5.92 -0.45 9.32
CA ARG A 107 -6.73 0.12 10.41
C ARG A 107 -7.86 1.02 9.91
N ASP A 108 -7.70 1.58 8.71
CA ASP A 108 -8.69 2.44 8.07
C ASP A 108 -8.88 2.03 6.59
N PRO A 109 -9.54 0.87 6.34
CA PRO A 109 -9.79 0.40 4.99
C PRO A 109 -11.02 1.08 4.37
N HIS A 110 -10.84 1.64 3.18
CA HIS A 110 -11.89 2.23 2.34
C HIS A 110 -12.12 1.31 1.14
N PHE A 111 -13.39 1.15 0.74
CA PHE A 111 -13.79 0.19 -0.30
C PHE A 111 -14.36 0.91 -1.52
N PRO A 112 -13.56 1.15 -2.57
CA PRO A 112 -14.07 1.65 -3.84
C PRO A 112 -15.13 0.71 -4.43
N ALA A 113 -16.16 1.28 -5.04
CA ALA A 113 -17.18 0.52 -5.76
C ALA A 113 -16.75 0.27 -7.21
N ASP A 114 -17.14 -0.89 -7.75
CA ASP A 114 -16.81 -1.28 -9.12
C ASP A 114 -17.26 -0.23 -10.14
N ARG A 115 -16.33 0.14 -11.04
CA ARG A 115 -16.51 1.15 -12.09
C ARG A 115 -17.01 2.52 -11.61
N ARG A 116 -16.81 2.86 -10.33
CA ARG A 116 -17.13 4.18 -9.78
C ARG A 116 -15.85 4.89 -9.38
N PRO A 117 -15.66 6.16 -9.78
CA PRO A 117 -14.62 7.01 -9.20
C PRO A 117 -14.80 7.12 -7.69
N PHE A 118 -13.70 7.31 -6.98
CA PHE A 118 -13.67 7.67 -5.57
C PHE A 118 -12.70 8.83 -5.38
N GLU A 119 -12.94 9.63 -4.34
CA GLU A 119 -12.13 10.79 -4.02
C GLU A 119 -11.20 10.48 -2.85
N MET A 120 -10.00 11.04 -2.90
CA MET A 120 -9.02 10.99 -1.83
C MET A 120 -8.68 12.44 -1.48
N SER A 121 -9.08 12.88 -0.29
CA SER A 121 -8.80 14.21 0.23
C SER A 121 -8.47 14.12 1.72
N HIS A 122 -7.76 15.12 2.24
CA HIS A 122 -7.78 15.36 3.67
C HIS A 122 -9.19 15.85 4.02
N GLY A 123 -9.81 15.23 5.03
CA GLY A 123 -11.12 15.66 5.55
C GLY A 123 -11.08 17.07 6.12
#